data_AF-A0A938M4T7-F1
#
_entry.id   AF-A0A938M4T7-F1
#
_cell.length_a   1.000
_cell.length_b   1.000
_cell.length_c   1.000
_cell.angle_alpha   90.00
_cell.angle_beta   90.00
_cell.angle_gamma   90.00
#
_symmetry.space_group_name_H-M   'P 1'
#
loop_
_entity.id
_entity.type
_entity.pdbx_description
1 polymer ?
#
loop_
_entity_poly.entity_id
_entity_poly.type
_entity_poly.pdbx_seq_one_letter_code
_entity_poly.pdbx_strand_id
1 'polypeptide(L)' 'MPRLTLDVPESQIVELVRALPAESKQAVLRALIPDLDEIEKLVDYGSARVRDVCARRGVDWERLSEEARQRLVDQLLHEG' A
#
# COMPACT_ATOMS: atom_id res chain seq x y z
N MET A 1 31.39 10.30 -29.38
CA MET A 1 30.71 10.77 -28.15
C MET A 1 31.49 10.22 -26.96
N PRO A 2 32.15 11.07 -26.15
CA PRO A 2 32.83 10.58 -24.95
C PRO A 2 31.79 10.02 -23.95
N ARG A 3 32.07 8.84 -23.40
CA ARG A 3 31.24 8.21 -22.37
C ARG A 3 31.75 8.68 -21.00
N LEU A 4 30.96 9.49 -20.31
CA LEU A 4 31.20 9.86 -18.92
C LEU A 4 30.59 8.79 -18.01
N THR A 5 31.41 8.17 -17.18
CA THR A 5 30.95 7.28 -16.10
C THR A 5 30.78 8.13 -14.86
N LEU A 6 29.58 8.16 -14.30
CA LEU A 6 29.26 8.85 -13.05
C LEU A 6 29.07 7.80 -11.96
N ASP A 7 29.90 7.84 -10.92
CA ASP A 7 29.71 7.04 -9.72
C ASP A 7 28.72 7.76 -8.81
N VAL A 8 27.50 7.24 -8.72
CA VAL A 8 26.44 7.75 -7.86
C VAL A 8 26.26 6.79 -6.68
N PRO A 9 26.51 7.23 -5.44
CA PRO A 9 26.26 6.42 -4.25
C PRO A 9 24.78 6.05 -4.13
N GLU A 10 24.48 4.85 -3.64
CA GLU A 10 23.10 4.37 -3.43
C GLU A 10 22.28 5.32 -2.55
N SER A 11 22.89 5.91 -1.52
CA SER A 11 22.24 6.90 -0.65
C SER A 11 21.74 8.12 -1.42
N GLN A 12 22.49 8.57 -2.43
CA GLN A 12 22.09 9.69 -3.27
C GLN A 12 20.90 9.32 -4.17
N ILE A 13 20.83 8.07 -4.65
CA ILE A 13 19.67 7.56 -5.40
C ILE A 13 18.42 7.60 -4.51
N VAL A 14 18.52 7.15 -3.26
CA VAL A 14 17.40 7.18 -2.31
C VAL A 14 16.92 8.61 -2.04
N GLU A 15 17.82 9.56 -1.84
CA GLU A 15 17.45 10.96 -1.63
C GLU A 15 16.77 11.58 -2.85
N LEU A 16 17.24 11.25 -4.06
CA LEU A 16 16.61 11.70 -5.30
C LEU A 16 15.19 11.15 -5.44
N VAL A 17 14.97 9.86 -5.14
CA VAL A 17 13.63 9.24 -5.14
C VAL A 17 12.73 9.89 -4.07
N ARG A 18 13.29 10.21 -2.89
CA ARG A 18 12.54 10.89 -1.80
C ARG A 18 12.11 12.31 -2.18
N ALA A 19 12.84 13.01 -3.05
CA ALA A 19 12.49 14.34 -3.51
C ALA A 19 11.39 14.35 -4.60
N LEU A 20 11.03 13.20 -5.17
CA LEU A 20 10.05 13.12 -6.25
C LEU A 20 8.61 13.46 -5.79
N PRO A 21 7.75 13.96 -6.69
CA PRO A 21 6.31 14.03 -6.48
C PRO A 21 5.71 12.64 -6.19
N ALA A 22 4.54 12.61 -5.53
CA ALA A 22 3.89 11.37 -5.09
C ALA A 22 3.64 10.38 -6.24
N GLU A 23 3.18 10.86 -7.39
CA GLU A 23 2.94 10.05 -8.59
C GLU A 23 4.22 9.37 -9.10
N SER A 24 5.33 10.10 -9.15
CA SER A 24 6.62 9.56 -9.59
C SER A 24 7.20 8.57 -8.58
N LYS A 25 6.97 8.76 -7.28
CA LYS A 25 7.33 7.76 -6.25
C LYS A 25 6.55 6.46 -6.43
N GLN A 26 5.25 6.55 -6.72
CA GLN A 26 4.44 5.37 -7.02
C GLN A 26 4.95 4.63 -8.25
N ALA A 27 5.34 5.35 -9.30
CA ALA A 27 5.95 4.73 -10.49
C ALA A 27 7.26 4.00 -10.16
N VAL A 28 8.12 4.58 -9.32
CA VAL A 28 9.35 3.92 -8.85
C VAL A 28 9.02 2.65 -8.06
N LEU A 29 8.04 2.70 -7.15
CA LEU A 29 7.62 1.53 -6.38
C LEU A 29 7.09 0.41 -7.28
N ARG A 30 6.23 0.72 -8.27
CA ARG A 30 5.72 -0.27 -9.25
C ARG A 30 6.84 -0.91 -10.07
N ALA A 31 7.89 -0.16 -10.38
CA ALA A 31 9.03 -0.68 -11.12
C ALA A 31 9.94 -1.58 -10.26
N LEU A 32 10.02 -1.32 -8.95
CA LEU A 32 10.93 -2.02 -8.04
C LEU A 32 10.29 -3.22 -7.33
N ILE A 33 8.98 -3.20 -7.13
CA ILE A 33 8.24 -4.24 -6.43
C ILE A 33 7.47 -5.07 -7.46
N PRO A 34 7.86 -6.34 -7.69
CA PRO A 34 7.08 -7.24 -8.53
C PRO A 34 5.64 -7.34 -8.02
N ASP A 35 4.69 -7.36 -8.96
CA ASP A 35 3.26 -7.56 -8.69
C ASP A 35 2.64 -6.54 -7.71
N LEU A 36 3.23 -5.35 -7.57
CA LEU A 36 2.70 -4.30 -6.70
C LEU A 36 1.24 -3.96 -7.04
N ASP A 37 0.91 -3.89 -8.32
CA ASP A 37 -0.47 -3.63 -8.77
C ASP A 37 -1.44 -4.74 -8.34
N GLU A 38 -0.97 -5.98 -8.22
CA GLU A 38 -1.79 -7.09 -7.72
C GLU A 38 -2.00 -6.98 -6.21
N ILE A 39 -0.96 -6.59 -5.47
CA ILE A 39 -1.06 -6.32 -4.03
C ILE A 39 -2.02 -5.15 -3.78
N GLU A 40 -1.90 -4.05 -4.53
CA GLU A 40 -2.82 -2.90 -4.44
C GLU A 40 -4.28 -3.34 -4.68
N LYS A 41 -4.53 -4.13 -5.73
CA LYS A 41 -5.87 -4.69 -6.00
C LYS A 41 -6.40 -5.58 -4.88
N LEU A 42 -5.55 -6.41 -4.27
CA LEU A 42 -5.95 -7.27 -3.15
C LEU A 42 -6.29 -6.44 -1.90
N VAL A 43 -5.50 -5.41 -1.60
CA VAL A 43 -5.75 -4.48 -0.50
C VAL A 43 -7.05 -3.72 -0.71
N ASP A 44 -7.28 -3.20 -1.93
CA ASP A 44 -8.50 -2.48 -2.27
C ASP A 44 -9.74 -3.38 -2.19
N TYR A 45 -9.65 -4.60 -2.71
CA TYR A 45 -10.73 -5.59 -2.61
C TYR A 45 -11.05 -5.92 -1.15
N GLY A 46 -10.03 -6.22 -0.34
CA GLY A 46 -10.21 -6.52 1.08
C GLY A 46 -10.84 -5.34 1.83
N SER A 47 -10.37 -4.13 1.56
CA SER A 47 -10.89 -2.90 2.15
C SER A 47 -12.36 -2.66 1.78
N ALA A 48 -12.73 -2.84 0.51
CA ALA A 48 -14.11 -2.70 0.06
C ALA A 48 -15.04 -3.74 0.70
N ARG A 49 -14.60 -5.00 0.74
CA ARG A 49 -15.36 -6.10 1.33
C ARG A 49 -15.62 -5.89 2.82
N VAL A 50 -14.60 -5.48 3.57
CA VAL A 50 -14.73 -5.22 5.01
C VAL A 50 -15.69 -4.05 5.27
N ARG A 51 -15.63 -2.98 4.47
CA ARG A 51 -16.59 -1.86 4.58
C ARG A 51 -18.04 -2.29 4.34
N ASP A 52 -18.28 -3.12 3.31
CA ASP A 52 -19.64 -3.65 3.03
C ASP A 52 -20.16 -4.50 4.20
N VAL A 53 -19.33 -5.39 4.75
CA VAL A 53 -19.70 -6.20 5.92
C VAL A 53 -19.98 -5.33 7.14
N CYS A 54 -19.15 -4.32 7.41
CA CYS A 54 -19.34 -3.38 8.51
C CYS A 54 -20.65 -2.60 8.35
N ALA A 55 -20.93 -2.09 7.15
CA ALA A 55 -22.15 -1.35 6.84
C ALA A 55 -23.41 -2.18 7.10
N ARG A 56 -23.41 -3.46 6.70
CA ARG A 56 -24.52 -4.41 6.97
C ARG A 56 -24.72 -4.68 8.47
N ARG A 57 -23.66 -4.56 9.28
CA ARG A 57 -23.68 -4.77 10.73
C ARG A 57 -23.87 -3.48 11.53
N GLY A 58 -24.04 -2.33 10.87
CA GLY A 58 -24.16 -1.03 11.53
C GLY A 58 -22.87 -0.54 12.20
N VAL A 59 -21.72 -1.06 11.77
CA VAL A 59 -20.39 -0.69 12.27
C VAL A 59 -19.74 0.28 11.30
N ASP A 60 -19.16 1.36 11.82
CA ASP A 60 -18.38 2.33 11.04
C ASP A 60 -16.89 1.96 11.09
N TRP A 61 -16.39 1.36 10.01
CA TRP A 61 -14.99 0.91 9.87
C TRP A 61 -13.96 2.04 10.06
N GLU A 62 -14.29 3.26 9.62
CA GLU A 62 -13.36 4.39 9.67
C GLU A 62 -13.20 4.95 11.08
N ARG A 63 -14.16 4.67 11.97
CA ARG A 63 -14.14 5.12 13.38
C ARG A 63 -13.53 4.10 14.33
N LEU A 64 -13.21 2.89 13.86
CA LEU A 64 -12.56 1.87 14.68
C LEU A 64 -11.07 2.19 14.87
N SER A 65 -10.56 1.94 16.08
CA SER A 65 -9.10 1.88 16.29
C SER A 65 -8.50 0.70 15.52
N GLU A 66 -7.19 0.73 15.31
CA GLU A 66 -6.50 -0.35 14.62
C GLU A 66 -6.66 -1.69 15.35
N GLU A 67 -6.63 -1.70 16.69
CA GLU A 67 -6.86 -2.95 17.45
C GLU A 67 -8.31 -3.45 17.31
N ALA A 68 -9.27 -2.53 17.21
CA ALA A 68 -10.68 -2.89 17.01
C ALA A 68 -10.93 -3.42 15.59
N ARG A 69 -10.25 -2.87 14.58
CA ARG A 69 -10.26 -3.39 13.21
C ARG A 69 -9.68 -4.80 13.16
N GLN A 70 -8.53 -5.03 13.79
CA GLN A 70 -7.90 -6.34 13.84
C GLN A 70 -8.83 -7.40 14.46
N ARG A 71 -9.41 -7.11 15.65
CA ARG A 71 -10.36 -8.02 16.30
C ARG A 71 -11.58 -8.33 15.42
N LEU A 72 -12.09 -7.33 14.71
CA LEU A 72 -13.22 -7.52 13.81
C LEU A 72 -12.85 -8.41 12.63
N VAL A 73 -11.70 -8.19 11.99
CA VAL A 73 -11.20 -9.03 10.89
C VAL A 73 -10.99 -10.46 11.37
N ASP A 74 -10.37 -10.66 12.53
CA ASP A 74 -10.17 -11.97 13.12
C ASP A 74 -11.51 -12.67 13.36
N GLN A 75 -12.49 -11.97 13.93
CA GLN A 75 -13.83 -12.52 14.11
C GLN A 75 -14.46 -12.94 12.77
N LEU A 76 -14.40 -12.09 11.75
CA LEU A 76 -14.96 -12.37 10.41
C LEU A 76 -14.32 -13.59 9.73
N LEU A 77 -13.02 -13.83 9.97
CA LEU A 77 -12.30 -14.97 9.42
C LEU A 77 -12.71 -16.31 10.07
N HIS A 78 -13.20 -16.26 11.32
CA HIS A 78 -13.57 -17.45 12.10
C HIS A 78 -15.10 -17.70 12.15
N GLU A 79 -15.90 -16.82 11.55
CA GLU A 79 -17.37 -16.94 11.47
C GLU A 79 -17.85 -17.82 10.30
N GLY A 80 -16.94 -18.41 9.52
CA GLY A 80 -17.20 -19.29 8.37
C GLY A 80 -17.39 -20.76 8.72
#